data_AF-A0A9Q0YVI5-F1
#
_entry.id   AF-A0A9Q0YVI5-F1
#
_cell.length_a   1.000
_cell.length_b   1.000
_cell.length_c   1.000
_cell.angle_alpha   90.00
_cell.angle_beta   90.00
_cell.angle_gamma   90.00
#
_symmetry.space_group_name_H-M   'P 1'
#
loop_
_entity.id
_entity.type
_entity.pdbx_description
1 polymer ?
#
loop_
_entity_poly.entity_id
_entity_poly.type
_entity_poly.pdbx_seq_one_letter_code
_entity_poly.pdbx_strand_id
1 'polypeptide(L)'
;MEFQVKHVGGIENCFVSLPFDLIQALESTRRPAPLPPLLTLELRSPSANRHWTVAWSGAASSSPSIEVAQQFAECISLPDHISVQVRAVSNVVNATLVTIEPHSEDDWEVLELNAEQAEASILKQVRIVNEGMRFPLWLHGGAVITFLVVSTSPKRAVGCIQQRYSILLWYIVNLCGLFGIALIL
;
A
#
# COMPACT_ATOMS: atom_id res chain seq x y z
N MET A 1 3.38 20.16 11.24
CA MET A 1 3.36 19.25 12.40
C MET A 1 4.22 18.05 12.05
N GLU A 2 5.09 17.65 12.96
CA GLU A 2 5.99 16.52 12.77
C GLU A 2 5.56 15.37 13.66
N PHE A 3 5.62 14.16 13.12
CA PHE A 3 5.27 12.93 13.79
C PHE A 3 6.39 11.92 13.59
N GLN A 4 6.62 11.08 14.59
CA GLN A 4 7.51 9.93 14.41
C GLN A 4 6.73 8.77 13.79
N VAL A 5 7.40 8.00 12.94
CA VAL A 5 6.91 6.70 12.48
C VAL A 5 7.23 5.64 13.53
N LYS A 6 6.34 4.67 13.68
CA LYS A 6 6.53 3.50 14.54
C LYS A 6 6.16 2.24 13.78
N HIS A 7 7.09 1.29 13.71
CA HIS A 7 6.81 -0.03 13.17
C HIS A 7 6.02 -0.86 14.18
N VAL A 8 4.98 -1.54 13.72
CA VAL A 8 4.10 -2.35 14.56
C VAL A 8 3.97 -3.74 13.95
N GLY A 9 4.26 -4.76 14.76
CA GLY A 9 3.99 -6.16 14.42
C GLY A 9 2.51 -6.51 14.58
N GLY A 10 2.02 -7.49 13.81
CA GLY A 10 0.63 -7.96 13.87
C GLY A 10 -0.38 -7.12 13.09
N ILE A 11 0.05 -6.02 12.46
CA ILE A 11 -0.76 -5.34 11.44
C ILE A 11 -0.55 -6.05 10.11
N GLU A 12 -1.64 -6.50 9.50
CA GLU A 12 -1.65 -7.29 8.26
C GLU A 12 -2.31 -6.52 7.11
N ASN A 13 -1.91 -5.25 6.95
CA ASN A 13 -2.32 -4.42 5.82
C ASN A 13 -1.27 -3.33 5.53
N CYS A 14 -1.37 -2.72 4.35
CA CYS A 14 -0.51 -1.63 3.87
C CYS A 14 -1.11 -0.24 4.15
N PHE A 15 -1.91 -0.10 5.21
CA PHE A 15 -2.39 1.20 5.67
C PHE A 15 -1.58 1.67 6.87
N VAL A 16 -1.44 2.98 7.01
CA VAL A 16 -0.96 3.58 8.25
C VAL A 16 -2.11 3.76 9.23
N SER A 17 -1.82 3.81 10.52
CA SER A 17 -2.71 4.30 11.56
C SER A 17 -2.23 5.67 12.03
N LEU A 18 -3.13 6.64 12.18
CA LEU A 18 -2.77 8.03 12.47
C LEU A 18 -3.01 8.39 13.94
N PRO A 19 -2.14 9.19 14.56
CA PRO A 19 -2.41 9.81 15.86
C PRO A 19 -3.69 10.63 15.84
N PHE A 20 -4.39 10.66 16.98
CA PHE A 20 -5.66 11.38 17.10
C PHE A 20 -5.55 12.87 16.74
N ASP A 21 -4.50 13.56 17.20
CA ASP A 21 -4.28 14.98 16.91
C ASP A 21 -4.15 15.25 15.39
N LEU A 22 -3.53 14.32 14.65
CA LEU A 22 -3.40 14.41 13.20
C LEU A 22 -4.76 14.21 12.52
N ILE A 23 -5.56 13.25 12.99
CA ILE A 23 -6.91 13.02 12.46
C ILE A 23 -7.75 14.29 12.63
N GLN A 24 -7.76 14.89 13.82
CA GLN A 24 -8.49 16.13 14.09
C GLN A 24 -8.02 17.30 13.20
N ALA A 25 -6.70 17.43 13.00
CA ALA A 25 -6.14 18.43 12.10
C ALA A 25 -6.59 18.23 10.64
N LEU A 26 -6.62 16.98 10.16
CA LEU A 26 -7.10 16.65 8.81
C LEU A 26 -8.60 16.93 8.65
N GLU A 27 -9.43 16.60 9.65
CA GLU A 27 -10.86 16.86 9.65
C GLU A 27 -11.18 18.36 9.64
N SER A 28 -10.51 19.13 10.50
CA SER A 28 -10.72 20.58 10.59
C SER A 28 -10.42 21.30 9.27
N THR A 29 -9.44 20.80 8.51
CA THR A 29 -9.04 21.37 7.22
C THR A 29 -10.08 21.10 6.10
N ARG A 30 -10.91 20.06 6.22
CA ARG A 30 -11.86 19.63 5.17
C ARG A 30 -13.33 20.00 5.42
N ARG A 31 -13.63 20.72 6.51
CA ARG A 31 -15.01 21.12 6.82
C ARG A 31 -15.62 21.92 5.67
N PRO A 32 -16.88 21.64 5.27
CA PRO A 32 -17.88 20.84 6.00
C PRO A 32 -17.91 19.33 5.66
N ALA A 33 -17.05 18.82 4.77
CA ALA A 33 -17.11 17.43 4.34
C ALA A 33 -16.34 16.48 5.28
N PRO A 34 -16.85 15.25 5.54
CA PRO A 34 -16.12 14.24 6.28
C PRO A 34 -14.86 13.77 5.51
N LEU A 35 -13.91 13.16 6.22
CA LEU A 35 -12.78 12.51 5.57
C LEU A 35 -13.27 11.33 4.71
N PRO A 36 -12.73 11.15 3.49
CA PRO A 36 -13.09 10.03 2.65
C PRO A 36 -12.63 8.71 3.29
N PRO A 37 -13.24 7.56 2.94
CA PRO A 37 -12.91 6.26 3.51
C PRO A 37 -11.48 5.80 3.20
N LEU A 38 -10.84 6.40 2.20
CA LEU A 38 -9.45 6.19 1.86
C LEU A 38 -8.80 7.55 1.60
N LEU A 39 -7.69 7.82 2.30
CA LEU A 39 -6.84 8.99 2.08
C LEU A 39 -5.47 8.57 1.58
N THR A 40 -4.98 9.29 0.58
CA THR A 40 -3.57 9.26 0.20
C THR A 40 -2.82 10.30 1.02
N LEU A 41 -1.74 9.88 1.67
CA LEU A 41 -0.89 10.74 2.47
C LEU A 41 0.53 10.72 1.92
N GLU A 42 1.15 11.89 1.86
CA GLU A 42 2.58 12.03 1.68
C GLU A 42 3.24 12.20 3.06
N LEU A 43 4.14 11.28 3.39
CA LEU A 43 5.06 11.40 4.50
C LEU A 43 6.37 11.96 3.97
N ARG A 44 6.81 13.12 4.44
CA ARG A 44 8.04 13.77 3.99
C ARG A 44 9.01 13.90 5.15
N SER A 45 10.23 13.42 4.98
CA SER A 45 11.32 13.66 5.94
C SER A 45 12.29 14.68 5.34
N PRO A 46 12.28 15.95 5.80
CA PRO A 46 13.21 16.97 5.31
C PRO A 46 14.67 16.62 5.56
N SER A 47 14.97 15.96 6.70
CA SER A 47 16.33 15.57 7.08
C SER A 47 16.90 14.47 6.19
N ALA A 48 16.08 13.51 5.77
CA ALA A 48 16.50 12.43 4.89
C ALA A 48 16.38 12.77 3.39
N ASN A 49 15.77 13.93 3.04
CA ASN A 49 15.38 14.28 1.68
C ASN A 49 14.59 13.15 0.97
N ARG A 50 13.72 12.46 1.71
CA ARG A 50 12.91 11.35 1.22
C ARG A 50 11.42 11.62 1.48
N HIS A 51 10.58 11.02 0.64
CA HIS A 51 9.15 11.04 0.81
C HIS A 51 8.56 9.65 0.51
N TRP A 52 7.43 9.36 1.13
CA TRP A 52 6.68 8.12 0.97
C TRP A 52 5.22 8.45 0.73
N THR A 53 4.59 7.71 -0.17
CA THR A 53 3.14 7.80 -0.41
C THR A 53 2.49 6.60 0.25
N VAL A 54 1.60 6.85 1.21
CA VAL A 54 0.93 5.81 2.00
C VAL A 54 -0.58 6.01 2.01
N ALA A 55 -1.31 4.95 2.34
CA ALA A 55 -2.77 4.96 2.45
C ALA A 55 -3.22 4.99 3.91
N TRP A 56 -4.30 5.72 4.19
CA TRP A 56 -5.02 5.65 5.46
C TRP A 56 -6.49 5.30 5.20
N SER A 57 -6.99 4.30 5.93
CA SER A 57 -8.36 3.76 5.79
C SER A 57 -9.23 4.01 7.04
N GLY A 58 -8.85 4.99 7.87
CA GLY A 58 -9.62 5.38 9.06
C GLY A 58 -9.06 4.91 10.40
N ALA A 59 -7.99 4.11 10.41
CA ALA A 59 -7.42 3.56 11.63
C ALA A 59 -6.74 4.64 12.51
N ALA A 60 -7.09 4.69 13.79
CA ALA A 60 -6.41 5.51 14.78
C ALA A 60 -5.22 4.75 15.37
N SER A 61 -4.12 5.46 15.62
CA SER A 61 -2.96 4.92 16.31
C SER A 61 -3.22 4.78 17.82
N SER A 62 -2.59 3.78 18.43
CA SER A 62 -2.55 3.61 19.89
C SER A 62 -1.56 4.53 20.60
N SER A 63 -0.76 5.28 19.85
CA SER A 63 0.34 6.11 20.34
C SER A 63 0.35 7.47 19.61
N PRO A 64 1.19 8.44 20.02
CA PRO A 64 1.32 9.71 19.29
C PRO A 64 2.08 9.59 17.96
N SER A 65 2.41 8.37 17.54
CA SER A 65 3.20 8.08 16.33
C SER A 65 2.33 7.61 15.17
N ILE A 66 2.81 7.78 13.95
CA ILE A 66 2.21 7.14 12.78
C ILE A 66 2.62 5.67 12.80
N GLU A 67 1.66 4.78 13.01
CA GLU A 67 1.92 3.35 13.08
C GLU A 67 1.78 2.72 11.69
N VAL A 68 2.70 1.82 11.37
CA VAL A 68 2.76 1.13 10.08
C VAL A 68 3.13 -0.34 10.32
N ALA A 69 2.56 -1.26 9.55
CA ALA A 69 2.97 -2.66 9.58
C ALA A 69 4.47 -2.78 9.31
N GLN A 70 5.17 -3.53 10.16
CA GLN A 70 6.63 -3.66 10.06
C GLN A 70 7.09 -4.15 8.66
N GLN A 71 6.50 -5.23 8.15
CA GLN A 71 6.87 -5.78 6.83
C GLN A 71 6.56 -4.79 5.70
N PHE A 72 5.48 -4.00 5.82
CA PHE A 72 5.16 -2.99 4.82
C PHE A 72 6.18 -1.85 4.84
N ALA A 73 6.57 -1.37 6.01
CA ALA A 73 7.59 -0.33 6.16
C ALA A 73 8.94 -0.76 5.58
N GLU A 74 9.34 -2.02 5.79
CA GLU A 74 10.52 -2.63 5.18
C GLU A 74 10.42 -2.62 3.64
N CYS A 75 9.28 -3.04 3.08
CA CYS A 75 9.04 -3.05 1.63
C CYS A 75 9.20 -1.67 0.97
N ILE A 76 8.74 -0.60 1.63
CA ILE A 76 8.86 0.77 1.11
C ILE A 76 10.10 1.50 1.63
N SER A 77 10.96 0.80 2.38
CA SER A 77 12.16 1.36 3.02
C SER A 77 11.87 2.64 3.82
N LEU A 78 10.77 2.61 4.58
CA LEU A 78 10.40 3.63 5.58
C LEU A 78 11.09 3.26 6.90
N PRO A 79 12.02 4.08 7.42
CA PRO A 79 12.74 3.75 8.65
C PRO A 79 11.86 3.90 9.89
N ASP A 80 12.11 3.04 10.88
CA ASP A 80 11.46 3.18 12.18
C ASP A 80 11.95 4.44 12.90
N HIS A 81 11.09 5.03 13.73
CA HIS A 81 11.36 6.25 14.50
C HIS A 81 11.73 7.50 13.69
N ILE A 82 11.60 7.48 12.36
CA ILE A 82 11.89 8.65 11.53
C ILE A 82 10.84 9.75 11.76
N SER A 83 11.28 10.99 11.88
CA SER A 83 10.40 12.15 11.91
C SER A 83 9.95 12.55 10.50
N VAL A 84 8.63 12.67 10.32
CA VAL A 84 7.98 13.04 9.07
C VAL A 84 6.97 14.15 9.26
N GLN A 85 6.82 14.96 8.21
CA GLN A 85 5.71 15.87 8.01
C GLN A 85 4.66 15.17 7.15
N VAL A 86 3.39 15.33 7.51
CA VAL A 86 2.28 14.67 6.82
C VAL A 86 1.47 15.67 6.01
N ARG A 87 1.12 15.29 4.78
CA ARG A 87 0.20 16.04 3.93
C ARG A 87 -0.81 15.09 3.27
N ALA A 88 -2.11 15.43 3.35
CA ALA A 88 -3.12 14.74 2.55
C ALA A 88 -3.04 15.17 1.08
N VAL A 89 -3.08 14.21 0.16
CA VAL A 89 -3.01 14.43 -1.28
C VAL A 89 -4.38 14.11 -1.89
N SER A 90 -4.97 15.06 -2.61
CA SER A 90 -6.31 14.92 -3.21
C SER A 90 -6.31 14.65 -4.72
N ASN A 91 -5.24 15.03 -5.42
CA ASN A 91 -5.19 15.03 -6.89
C ASN A 91 -4.36 13.87 -7.42
N VAL A 92 -4.63 12.69 -6.87
CA VAL A 92 -3.93 11.48 -7.24
C VAL A 92 -4.55 10.93 -8.52
N VAL A 93 -3.73 10.72 -9.55
CA VAL A 93 -4.19 10.08 -10.79
C VAL A 93 -4.45 8.62 -10.49
N ASN A 94 -5.72 8.21 -10.57
CA ASN A 94 -6.08 6.80 -10.41
C ASN A 94 -5.59 6.01 -11.61
N ALA A 95 -4.85 4.93 -11.35
CA ALA A 95 -4.55 3.95 -12.38
C ALA A 95 -5.86 3.23 -12.78
N THR A 96 -5.97 2.86 -14.05
CA THR A 96 -6.99 1.93 -14.58
C THR A 96 -6.45 0.50 -14.68
N LEU A 97 -5.13 0.34 -14.65
CA LEU A 97 -4.44 -0.94 -14.67
C LEU A 97 -3.16 -0.84 -13.84
N VAL A 98 -2.92 -1.83 -13.00
CA VAL A 98 -1.66 -2.02 -12.28
C VAL A 98 -1.16 -3.42 -12.59
N THR A 99 0.10 -3.54 -13.03
CA THR A 99 0.74 -4.85 -13.17
C THR A 99 1.63 -5.08 -11.97
N ILE A 100 1.49 -6.24 -11.33
CA ILE A 100 2.33 -6.68 -10.21
C ILE A 100 2.90 -8.07 -10.50
N GLU A 101 3.98 -8.42 -9.83
CA GLU A 101 4.54 -9.76 -9.85
C GLU A 101 5.05 -10.14 -8.45
N PRO A 102 5.00 -11.42 -8.06
CA PRO A 102 5.73 -11.91 -6.90
C PRO A 102 7.21 -11.52 -6.97
N HIS A 103 7.77 -11.12 -5.84
CA HIS A 103 9.10 -10.52 -5.79
C HIS A 103 10.23 -11.56 -5.96
N SER A 104 10.00 -12.79 -5.52
CA SER A 104 10.96 -13.90 -5.53
C SER A 104 10.31 -15.21 -6.01
N GLU A 105 11.13 -16.23 -6.27
CA GLU A 105 10.67 -17.60 -6.58
C GLU A 105 9.84 -18.20 -5.44
N ASP A 106 10.26 -17.97 -4.19
CA ASP A 106 9.50 -18.40 -3.00
C ASP A 106 8.12 -17.73 -2.95
N ASP A 107 8.04 -16.43 -3.28
CA ASP A 107 6.77 -15.70 -3.35
C ASP A 107 5.85 -16.26 -4.46
N TRP A 108 6.43 -16.75 -5.56
CA TRP A 108 5.70 -17.40 -6.65
C TRP A 108 5.08 -18.71 -6.19
N GLU A 109 5.85 -19.58 -5.53
CA GLU A 109 5.34 -20.86 -5.02
C GLU A 109 4.18 -20.64 -4.04
N VAL A 110 4.32 -19.69 -3.12
CA VAL A 110 3.24 -19.35 -2.17
C VAL A 110 2.01 -18.83 -2.91
N LEU A 111 2.18 -17.99 -3.94
CA LEU A 111 1.04 -17.50 -4.71
C LEU A 111 0.33 -18.63 -5.47
N GLU A 112 1.06 -19.54 -6.11
CA GLU A 112 0.48 -20.64 -6.89
C GLU A 112 -0.44 -21.51 -6.04
N LEU A 113 -0.07 -21.73 -4.78
CA LEU A 113 -0.87 -22.50 -3.83
C LEU A 113 -2.05 -21.72 -3.22
N ASN A 114 -2.05 -20.38 -3.29
CA ASN A 114 -2.99 -19.52 -2.58
C ASN A 114 -3.67 -18.45 -3.47
N ALA A 115 -3.72 -18.67 -4.78
CA ALA A 115 -4.12 -17.66 -5.77
C ALA A 115 -5.52 -17.05 -5.50
N GLU A 116 -6.53 -17.89 -5.24
CA GLU A 116 -7.91 -17.44 -4.97
C GLU A 116 -7.98 -16.55 -3.72
N GLN A 117 -7.24 -16.93 -2.68
CA GLN A 117 -7.18 -16.17 -1.44
C GLN A 117 -6.45 -14.83 -1.63
N ALA A 118 -5.34 -14.85 -2.38
CA ALA A 118 -4.59 -13.66 -2.71
C ALA A 118 -5.48 -12.66 -3.45
N GLU A 119 -6.23 -13.12 -4.45
CA GLU A 119 -7.20 -12.32 -5.20
C GLU A 119 -8.28 -11.71 -4.28
N ALA A 120 -8.86 -12.53 -3.40
CA ALA A 120 -9.91 -12.08 -2.49
C ALA A 120 -9.42 -11.10 -1.40
N SER A 121 -8.10 -10.99 -1.18
CA SER A 121 -7.52 -10.26 -0.05
C SER A 121 -6.78 -8.99 -0.46
N ILE A 122 -6.24 -8.94 -1.67
CA ILE A 122 -5.32 -7.87 -2.09
C ILE A 122 -5.90 -6.47 -1.93
N LEU A 123 -7.15 -6.24 -2.38
CA LEU A 123 -7.78 -4.92 -2.28
C LEU A 123 -8.18 -4.54 -0.85
N LYS A 124 -8.21 -5.50 0.07
CA LYS A 124 -8.51 -5.23 1.48
C LYS A 124 -7.27 -4.73 2.22
N GLN A 125 -6.08 -5.02 1.70
CA GLN A 125 -4.82 -4.75 2.40
C GLN A 125 -4.01 -3.64 1.72
N VAL A 126 -4.09 -3.49 0.41
CA VAL A 126 -3.37 -2.45 -0.33
C VAL A 126 -4.31 -1.69 -1.26
N ARG A 127 -4.21 -0.37 -1.24
CA ARG A 127 -5.05 0.51 -2.09
C ARG A 127 -4.27 1.57 -2.83
N ILE A 128 -3.01 1.78 -2.50
CA ILE A 128 -2.17 2.84 -3.06
C ILE A 128 -0.85 2.20 -3.42
N VAL A 129 -0.52 2.22 -4.70
CA VAL A 129 0.70 1.61 -5.25
C VAL A 129 1.32 2.52 -6.29
N ASN A 130 2.64 2.43 -6.46
CA ASN A 130 3.39 3.15 -7.47
C ASN A 130 4.31 2.18 -8.20
N GLU A 131 4.63 2.46 -9.45
CA GLU A 131 5.62 1.69 -10.22
C GLU A 131 6.96 1.59 -9.45
N GLY A 132 7.51 0.38 -9.34
CA GLY A 132 8.70 0.05 -8.57
C GLY A 132 8.49 -0.17 -7.06
N MET A 133 7.28 0.07 -6.55
CA MET A 133 6.94 -0.16 -5.14
C MET A 133 6.81 -1.65 -4.84
N ARG A 134 7.32 -2.08 -3.68
CA ARG A 134 7.02 -3.39 -3.11
C ARG A 134 5.94 -3.29 -2.05
N PHE A 135 5.15 -4.34 -1.89
CA PHE A 135 4.22 -4.47 -0.77
C PHE A 135 3.99 -5.94 -0.39
N PRO A 136 3.79 -6.24 0.90
CA PRO A 136 3.39 -7.57 1.35
C PRO A 136 1.87 -7.77 1.23
N LEU A 137 1.48 -9.01 0.98
CA LEU A 137 0.12 -9.52 1.09
C LEU A 137 0.09 -10.64 2.12
N TRP A 138 -0.66 -10.46 3.21
CA TRP A 138 -0.80 -11.45 4.26
C TRP A 138 -1.96 -12.39 3.96
N LEU A 139 -1.71 -13.68 4.09
CA LEU A 139 -2.67 -14.76 3.87
C LEU A 139 -3.08 -15.41 5.20
N HIS A 140 -4.20 -16.13 5.20
CA HIS A 140 -4.57 -16.95 6.36
C HIS A 140 -3.52 -18.03 6.60
N GLY A 141 -3.23 -18.31 7.87
CA GLY A 141 -2.18 -19.25 8.25
C GLY A 141 -0.78 -18.63 8.37
N GLY A 142 -0.65 -17.31 8.17
CA GLY A 142 0.58 -16.56 8.42
C GLY A 142 1.57 -16.53 7.25
N ALA A 143 1.22 -17.11 6.10
CA ALA A 143 1.99 -16.96 4.88
C ALA A 143 1.91 -15.49 4.38
N VAL A 144 3.00 -15.01 3.79
CA VAL A 144 3.10 -13.65 3.24
C VAL A 144 3.72 -13.73 1.85
N ILE A 145 3.13 -13.02 0.89
CA ILE A 145 3.66 -12.87 -0.46
C ILE A 145 4.12 -11.42 -0.62
N THR A 146 5.37 -11.20 -1.02
CA THR A 146 5.84 -9.88 -1.42
C THR A 146 5.60 -9.68 -2.91
N PHE A 147 4.92 -8.59 -3.28
CA PHE A 147 4.72 -8.19 -4.66
C PHE A 147 5.59 -6.99 -5.02
N LEU A 148 6.02 -6.92 -6.28
CA LEU A 148 6.59 -5.76 -6.94
C LEU A 148 5.57 -5.19 -7.93
N VAL A 149 5.38 -3.87 -7.90
CA VAL A 149 4.55 -3.15 -8.88
C VAL A 149 5.40 -2.88 -10.13
N VAL A 150 5.15 -3.63 -11.19
CA VAL A 150 5.90 -3.59 -12.45
C VAL A 150 5.52 -2.37 -13.27
N SER A 151 4.23 -2.04 -13.36
CA SER A 151 3.77 -0.89 -14.14
C SER A 151 2.39 -0.37 -13.72
N THR A 152 2.11 0.87 -14.10
CA THR A 152 0.81 1.53 -13.91
C THR A 152 0.33 2.15 -15.22
N SER A 153 -0.98 2.12 -15.47
CA SER A 153 -1.61 2.83 -16.59
C SER A 153 -2.69 3.77 -16.06
N PRO A 154 -2.62 5.10 -16.33
CA PRO A 154 -1.53 5.79 -17.02
C PRO A 154 -0.22 5.76 -16.23
N LYS A 155 0.92 5.94 -16.91
CA LYS A 155 2.25 5.94 -16.26
C LYS A 155 2.32 6.98 -15.14
N ARG A 156 2.98 6.63 -14.03
CA ARG A 156 3.11 7.47 -12.82
C ARG A 156 1.78 7.77 -12.13
N ALA A 157 0.72 7.05 -12.46
CA ALA A 157 -0.47 7.04 -11.62
C ALA A 157 -0.10 6.39 -10.28
N VAL A 158 -0.65 6.93 -9.20
CA VAL A 158 -0.68 6.19 -7.95
C VAL A 158 -1.94 5.34 -8.03
N GLY A 159 -1.78 4.04 -8.14
CA GLY A 159 -2.89 3.13 -8.33
C GLY A 159 -3.79 3.13 -7.11
N CYS A 160 -4.90 3.86 -7.17
CA CYS A 160 -6.03 3.62 -6.28
C CYS A 160 -6.69 2.34 -6.77
N ILE A 161 -6.39 1.22 -6.13
CA ILE A 161 -6.90 -0.07 -6.59
C ILE A 161 -8.43 -0.08 -6.33
N GLN A 162 -9.26 -0.05 -7.37
CA GLN A 162 -10.74 0.06 -7.26
C GLN A 162 -11.44 -1.26 -7.63
N GLN A 163 -12.72 -1.37 -7.26
CA GLN A 163 -13.46 -2.64 -7.13
C GLN A 163 -13.93 -3.29 -8.46
N ARG A 164 -13.28 -3.04 -9.61
CA ARG A 164 -13.68 -3.67 -10.89
C ARG A 164 -12.75 -4.83 -11.24
N TYR A 165 -12.98 -5.96 -10.57
CA TYR A 165 -12.11 -7.13 -10.62
C TYR A 165 -12.14 -7.87 -11.97
N SER A 166 -10.97 -8.06 -12.53
CA SER A 166 -10.50 -9.39 -12.94
C SER A 166 -8.99 -9.38 -12.70
N ILE A 167 -8.50 -10.12 -11.70
CA ILE A 167 -7.09 -10.46 -11.70
C ILE A 167 -6.92 -11.42 -12.87
N LEU A 168 -6.42 -10.92 -13.99
CA LEU A 168 -5.92 -11.81 -15.03
C LEU A 168 -4.59 -12.34 -14.51
N LEU A 169 -4.67 -13.44 -13.74
CA LEU A 169 -3.58 -14.38 -13.66
C LEU A 169 -3.36 -14.82 -15.12
N TRP A 170 -2.36 -14.26 -15.78
CA TRP A 170 -1.88 -14.82 -17.03
C TRP A 170 -1.18 -16.14 -16.68
N TYR A 171 -1.98 -17.18 -16.44
CA TYR A 171 -1.51 -18.55 -16.38
C TYR A 171 -1.02 -18.92 -17.78
N ILE A 172 0.28 -18.81 -18.01
CA ILE A 172 0.94 -19.59 -19.05
C ILE A 172 2.11 -20.32 -18.39
N VAL A 173 1.78 -21.46 -17.78
CA VAL A 173 2.77 -22.52 -17.66
C VAL A 173 3.05 -22.99 -19.08
N ASN A 174 4.27 -22.73 -19.55
CA ASN A 174 4.84 -23.04 -20.87
C ASN A 174 4.23 -22.28 -22.07
N LEU A 175 4.92 -21.22 -22.55
CA LEU A 175 5.42 -21.13 -23.95
C LEU A 175 6.04 -19.78 -24.35
N CYS A 176 5.88 -18.66 -23.63
CA CYS A 176 6.28 -17.34 -24.16
C CYS A 176 7.08 -16.38 -23.25
N GLY A 177 7.55 -16.78 -22.06
CA GLY A 177 8.56 -15.99 -21.31
C GLY A 177 8.14 -14.59 -20.84
N LEU A 178 6.84 -14.33 -20.66
CA LEU A 178 6.32 -13.11 -20.03
C LEU A 178 5.63 -13.50 -18.72
N PHE A 179 6.23 -13.11 -17.59
CA PHE A 179 5.75 -13.38 -16.24
C PHE A 179 5.15 -12.10 -15.67
N GLY A 180 3.92 -12.15 -15.15
CA GLY A 180 3.28 -10.99 -14.50
C GLY A 180 1.79 -11.15 -14.27
N ILE A 181 1.27 -10.52 -13.22
CA ILE A 181 -0.14 -10.46 -12.85
C ILE A 181 -0.68 -9.08 -13.21
N ALA A 182 -1.82 -9.02 -13.90
CA ALA A 182 -2.47 -7.75 -14.22
C ALA A 182 -3.71 -7.53 -13.33
N LEU A 183 -3.69 -6.47 -12.54
CA LEU A 183 -4.85 -5.94 -11.81
C LEU A 183 -5.55 -4.88 -12.67
N ILE A 184 -6.67 -5.26 -13.27
CA ILE A 184 -7.59 -4.30 -13.91
C ILE A 184 -8.44 -3.64 -12.83
N LEU A 185 -8.57 -2.31 -12.87
CA LEU A 185 -9.21 -1.48 -11.83
C LEU A 185 -10.60 -0.97 -12.20
#